data_AF-A0AB39XV36-F1
#
_entry.id   AF-A0AB39XV36-F1
#
_cell.length_a   1.000
_cell.length_b   1.000
_cell.length_c   1.000
_cell.angle_alpha   90.00
_cell.angle_beta   90.00
_cell.angle_gamma   90.00
#
_symmetry.space_group_name_H-M   'P 1'
#
loop_
_entity.id
_entity.type
_entity.pdbx_description
1 polymer ?
#
loop_
_entity_poly.entity_id
_entity_poly.type
_entity_poly.pdbx_seq_one_letter_code
_entity_poly.pdbx_strand_id
1 'polypeptide(L)' 'MPVASRGFDGGKKVNGRKRHIVVDTLGLLLAVTVTAASVTDREAGWTLLERLRTRHWRIS' A
#
# COMPACT_ATOMS: atom_id res chain seq x y z
N MET A 1 14.09 -14.93 5.53
CA MET A 1 13.05 -13.88 5.37
C MET A 1 12.38 -14.10 4.03
N PRO A 2 11.05 -14.36 3.96
CA PRO A 2 10.48 -15.04 2.80
C PRO A 2 10.50 -14.16 1.55
N VAL A 3 10.94 -14.76 0.45
CA VAL A 3 10.98 -14.20 -0.91
C VAL A 3 9.61 -13.69 -1.38
N ALA A 4 8.52 -14.18 -0.77
CA ALA A 4 7.13 -13.78 -1.00
C ALA A 4 6.82 -12.30 -0.71
N SER A 5 7.71 -11.59 0.00
CA SER A 5 7.50 -10.19 0.37
C SER A 5 8.09 -9.18 -0.62
N ARG A 6 8.66 -9.62 -1.76
CA ARG A 6 9.24 -8.75 -2.81
C ARG A 6 8.76 -9.19 -4.19
N GLY A 7 8.70 -8.26 -5.12
CA GLY A 7 8.31 -8.53 -6.52
C GLY A 7 9.06 -7.62 -7.47
N PHE A 8 9.14 -8.02 -8.74
CA PHE A 8 9.82 -7.25 -9.78
C PHE A 8 8.85 -6.31 -10.49
N ASP A 9 9.20 -5.03 -10.51
CA ASP A 9 8.54 -4.03 -11.34
C ASP A 9 9.32 -3.91 -12.66
N GLY A 10 8.75 -4.42 -13.76
CA GLY A 10 9.40 -4.41 -15.07
C GLY A 10 9.57 -3.02 -15.67
N GLY A 11 8.70 -2.06 -15.32
CA GLY A 11 8.80 -0.68 -15.79
C GLY A 11 9.99 0.05 -15.16
N LYS A 12 10.23 -0.19 -13.87
CA LYS A 12 11.37 0.39 -13.12
C LYS A 12 12.62 -0.48 -13.12
N LYS A 13 12.49 -1.74 -13.54
CA LYS A 13 13.52 -2.80 -13.44
C LYS A 13 14.04 -3.01 -12.01
N VAL A 14 13.14 -2.92 -11.03
CA VAL A 14 13.49 -3.03 -9.60
C VAL A 14 12.79 -4.23 -8.98
N ASN A 15 13.55 -5.06 -8.25
CA ASN A 15 12.98 -6.08 -7.35
C ASN A 15 12.82 -5.49 -5.95
N GLY A 16 11.59 -5.28 -5.50
CA GLY A 16 11.36 -4.57 -4.25
C GLY A 16 9.95 -4.62 -3.71
N ARG A 17 9.62 -3.59 -2.93
CA ARG A 17 8.34 -3.38 -2.28
C ARG A 17 7.83 -1.98 -2.59
N LYS A 18 6.51 -1.83 -2.66
CA LYS A 18 5.82 -0.54 -2.75
C LYS A 18 5.15 -0.24 -1.42
N ARG A 19 5.16 1.02 -1.00
CA ARG A 19 4.49 1.51 0.20
C ARG A 19 3.34 2.40 -0.25
N HIS A 20 2.13 2.07 0.21
CA HIS A 20 0.91 2.81 -0.07
C HIS A 20 0.45 3.42 1.25
N ILE A 21 0.33 4.75 1.28
CA ILE A 21 0.17 5.53 2.51
C ILE A 21 -1.00 6.49 2.35
N VAL A 22 -1.90 6.52 3.33
CA VAL A 22 -2.93 7.56 3.48
C VAL A 22 -2.55 8.43 4.66
N VAL A 23 -2.55 9.74 4.46
CA VAL A 23 -2.34 10.77 5.48
C VAL A 23 -3.52 11.74 5.52
N ASP A 24 -3.68 12.43 6.65
CA ASP A 24 -4.56 13.59 6.73
C ASP A 24 -3.88 14.88 6.22
N THR A 25 -4.58 16.01 6.34
CA THR A 25 -4.07 17.33 5.91
C THR A 25 -2.92 17.87 6.75
N LEU A 26 -2.72 17.33 7.96
CA LEU A 26 -1.61 17.68 8.86
C LEU A 26 -0.42 16.72 8.71
N GLY A 27 -0.54 15.69 7.87
CA GLY A 27 0.49 14.68 7.64
C GLY A 27 0.45 13.50 8.61
N LEU A 28 -0.61 13.33 9.40
CA LEU A 28 -0.77 12.18 10.30
C LEU A 28 -1.10 10.91 9.51
N LEU A 29 -0.43 9.81 9.83
CA LEU A 29 -0.60 8.52 9.15
C LEU A 29 -1.94 7.88 9.54
N LEU A 30 -2.83 7.71 8.57
CA LEU A 30 -4.13 7.06 8.75
C LEU A 30 -4.08 5.56 8.41
N ALA A 31 -3.37 5.21 7.33
CA ALA A 31 -3.19 3.81 6.93
C ALA A 31 -1.91 3.62 6.12
N VAL A 32 -1.25 2.47 6.31
CA VAL A 32 -0.05 2.08 5.55
C VAL A 32 -0.18 0.61 5.14
N THR A 33 0.06 0.33 3.87
CA THR A 33 0.13 -1.04 3.33
C THR A 33 1.42 -1.19 2.51
N VAL A 34 2.12 -2.30 2.71
CA VAL A 34 3.34 -2.63 1.97
C VAL A 34 3.05 -3.85 1.10
N THR A 35 3.28 -3.72 -0.21
CA THR A 35 3.08 -4.80 -1.17
C THR A 35 4.38 -5.08 -1.94
N ALA A 36 4.44 -6.25 -2.59
CA ALA A 36 5.50 -6.53 -3.56
C ALA A 36 5.47 -5.50 -4.70
N ALA A 37 6.62 -5.15 -5.29
CA ALA A 37 6.63 -4.10 -6.34
C ALA A 37 5.93 -4.51 -7.64
N SER A 38 5.64 -5.79 -7.83
CA SER A 38 4.80 -6.30 -8.92
C SER A 38 3.31 -6.01 -8.75
N VAL A 39 2.85 -5.68 -7.53
CA VAL A 39 1.43 -5.37 -7.28
C VAL A 39 1.09 -3.99 -7.87
N THR A 40 -0.06 -3.91 -8.52
CA THR A 40 -0.56 -2.68 -9.14
C THR A 40 -1.10 -1.71 -8.07
N ASP A 41 -0.96 -0.41 -8.31
CA ASP A 41 -1.45 0.61 -7.39
C ASP A 41 -2.99 0.57 -7.22
N ARG A 42 -3.71 0.07 -8.24
CA ARG A 42 -5.16 -0.16 -8.15
C ARG A 42 -5.49 -1.21 -7.09
N GLU A 43 -4.91 -2.41 -7.18
CA GLU A 43 -5.15 -3.50 -6.23
C GLU A 43 -4.74 -3.12 -4.80
N ALA A 44 -3.56 -2.51 -4.67
CA ALA A 44 -3.06 -2.05 -3.38
C ALA A 44 -3.91 -0.91 -2.79
N GLY A 45 -4.43 -0.01 -3.64
CA GLY A 45 -5.31 1.08 -3.25
C GLY A 45 -6.64 0.60 -2.70
N TRP A 46 -7.30 -0.38 -3.35
CA TRP A 46 -8.51 -1.00 -2.83
C TRP A 46 -8.30 -1.61 -1.44
N THR A 47 -7.23 -2.39 -1.30
CA THR A 47 -6.85 -2.99 -0.01
C THR A 47 -6.57 -1.93 1.06
N LEU A 48 -5.93 -0.82 0.69
CA LEU A 48 -5.61 0.27 1.60
C LEU A 48 -6.86 1.02 2.07
N LEU A 49 -7.79 1.31 1.17
CA LEU A 49 -9.03 2.01 1.48
C LEU A 49 -9.96 1.15 2.35
N GLU A 50 -10.03 -0.16 2.09
CA GLU A 50 -10.78 -1.09 2.94
C GLU A 50 -10.22 -1.13 4.37
N ARG A 51 -8.88 -1.16 4.51
CA ARG A 51 -8.21 -1.06 5.81
C ARG A 51 -8.47 0.28 6.49
N LEU A 52 -8.45 1.37 5.73
CA LEU A 52 -8.75 2.70 6.25
C LEU A 52 -10.17 2.77 6.80
N ARG A 53 -11.17 2.28 6.05
CA ARG A 53 -12.58 2.23 6.44
C ARG A 53 -12.80 1.39 7.70
N THR A 54 -12.15 0.24 7.78
CA THR A 54 -12.24 -0.66 8.94
C THR A 54 -11.67 -0.02 10.21
N ARG A 55 -10.57 0.73 10.08
CA ARG A 55 -9.91 1.40 11.21
C ARG A 55 -10.59 2.72 11.60
N HIS A 56 -11.14 3.42 10.62
CA HIS A 56 -11.75 4.74 10.77
C HIS A 56 -13.16 4.72 10.17
N TRP A 57 -14.11 4.16 10.91
CA TRP A 57 -15.52 4.03 10.49
C TRP A 57 -16.19 5.37 10.15
N ARG A 58 -15.63 6.50 10.62
CA ARG A 58 -16.11 7.86 10.37
C ARG A 58 -15.62 8.48 9.06
N ILE A 59 -14.64 7.89 8.39
CA ILE A 59 -13.99 8.41 7.17
C ILE A 59 -14.53 7.65 5.93
N SER A 60 -15.72 7.04 6.02
CA SER A 60 -16.32 6.26 4.93
C SER A 60 -17.28 7.04 4.06
#